data_AF-A0A3R9UGM6-F1
#
_entry.id   AF-A0A3R9UGM6-F1
#
_cell.length_a   1.000
_cell.length_b   1.000
_cell.length_c   1.000
_cell.angle_alpha   90.00
_cell.angle_beta   90.00
_cell.angle_gamma   90.00
#
_symmetry.space_group_name_H-M   'P 1'
#
loop_
_entity.id
_entity.type
_entity.pdbx_description
1 polymer ?
#
loop_
_entity_poly.entity_id
_entity_poly.type
_entity_poly.pdbx_seq_one_letter_code
_entity_poly.pdbx_strand_id
1 'polypeptide(L)' 'MNNLPNLSDLKVFCTVAKLKSFVESAEELGTSPAFISKR' A
#
# COMPACT_ATOMS: atom_id res chain seq x y z
N MET A 1 -3.03 19.58 13.73
CA MET A 1 -3.49 19.12 12.41
C MET A 1 -2.25 18.73 11.61
N ASN A 2 -1.78 17.49 11.75
CA ASN A 2 -0.60 16.95 11.04
C ASN A 2 -1.02 15.66 10.33
N ASN A 3 -1.84 15.79 9.29
CA ASN A 3 -2.33 14.67 8.49
C ASN A 3 -1.40 14.42 7.30
N LEU A 4 -0.08 14.47 7.53
CA LEU A 4 0.85 14.10 6.47
C LEU A 4 0.77 12.58 6.32
N PRO A 5 0.52 12.06 5.11
CA PRO A 5 0.50 10.63 4.88
C PRO A 5 1.85 10.03 5.27
N ASN A 6 1.80 8.89 5.94
CA ASN A 6 3.03 8.19 6.30
C ASN A 6 3.77 7.79 5.02
N LEU A 7 5.09 7.95 4.97
CA LEU A 7 5.88 7.58 3.77
C LEU A 7 5.66 6.11 3.38
N SER A 8 5.43 5.24 4.36
CA SER A 8 5.08 3.83 4.14
C SER A 8 3.75 3.66 3.39
N ASP A 9 2.78 4.53 3.65
CA ASP A 9 1.46 4.56 3.00
C ASP A 9 1.60 4.98 1.53
N LEU A 10 2.42 6.01 1.29
CA LEU A 10 2.73 6.48 -0.07
C LEU A 10 3.38 5.37 -0.91
N LYS A 11 4.24 4.55 -0.29
CA LYS A 11 4.87 3.40 -0.94
C LYS A 11 3.84 2.32 -1.30
N VAL A 12 2.92 2.01 -0.38
CA VAL A 12 1.79 1.09 -0.63
C VAL A 12 0.95 1.60 -1.81
N PHE A 13 0.55 2.88 -1.78
CA PHE A 13 -0.21 3.51 -2.84
C PHE A 13 0.49 3.42 -4.20
N CYS A 14 1.78 3.75 -4.27
CA CYS A 14 2.56 3.71 -5.51
C CYS A 14 2.65 2.27 -6.07
N THR A 15 2.86 1.28 -5.20
CA THR A 15 2.92 -0.13 -5.60
C THR A 15 1.57 -0.61 -6.13
N VAL A 16 0.48 -0.32 -5.43
CA VAL A 16 -0.89 -0.65 -5.88
C VAL A 16 -1.25 0.03 -7.19
N ALA A 17 -0.90 1.30 -7.36
CA ALA A 17 -1.15 2.04 -8.60
C ALA A 17 -0.41 1.43 -9.80
N LYS A 18 0.80 0.89 -9.59
CA LYS A 18 1.59 0.23 -10.64
C LYS A 18 1.03 -1.15 -11.01
N LEU A 19 0.72 -1.97 -10.00
CA LEU A 19 0.30 -3.37 -10.18
C LEU A 19 -1.20 -3.51 -10.45
N LYS A 20 -2.00 -2.49 -10.11
CA LYS A 20 -3.47 -2.46 -10.23
C LYS A 20 -4.16 -3.64 -9.52
N SER A 21 -3.48 -4.23 -8.54
CA SER A 21 -3.89 -5.45 -7.85
C SER A 21 -3.42 -5.43 -6.40
N PHE A 22 -4.36 -5.56 -5.46
CA PHE A 22 -4.06 -5.55 -4.02
C PHE A 22 -3.32 -6.81 -3.56
N VAL A 23 -3.57 -7.94 -4.22
CA VAL A 23 -2.92 -9.22 -3.90
C VAL A 23 -1.46 -9.18 -4.31
N GLU A 24 -1.18 -8.85 -5.58
CA GLU A 24 0.19 -8.75 -6.10
C GLU A 24 1.00 -7.68 -5.37
N SER A 25 0.37 -6.56 -5.01
CA SER A 25 1.02 -5.52 -4.20
C SER A 25 1.37 -5.98 -2.79
N ALA A 26 0.56 -6.86 -2.22
CA ALA A 26 0.79 -7.42 -0.90
C ALA A 26 1.96 -8.42 -0.94
N GLU A 27 2.03 -9.24 -1.98
CA GLU A 27 3.15 -10.15 -2.22
C GLU A 27 4.48 -9.39 -2.42
N GLU A 28 4.49 -8.33 -3.25
CA GLU A 28 5.67 -7.47 -3.48
C GLU A 28 6.13 -6.76 -2.20
N LEU A 29 5.20 -6.34 -1.35
CA LEU A 29 5.51 -5.65 -0.09
C LEU A 29 5.70 -6.60 1.10
N GLY A 30 5.59 -7.92 0.90
CA GLY A 30 5.70 -8.93 1.97
C GLY A 30 4.65 -8.75 3.07
N THR A 31 3.44 -8.34 2.70
CA THR A 31 2.34 -8.05 3.61
C THR A 31 1.05 -8.78 3.21
N SER A 32 -0.03 -8.56 3.96
CA SER A 32 -1.35 -9.13 3.65
C SER A 32 -2.21 -8.14 2.86
N PRO A 33 -3.06 -8.59 1.93
CA PRO A 33 -3.93 -7.69 1.16
C PRO A 33 -4.89 -6.87 2.06
N ALA A 34 -5.28 -7.41 3.21
CA ALA A 34 -6.09 -6.68 4.21
C ALA A 34 -5.33 -5.52 4.88
N PHE A 35 -4.00 -5.58 4.92
CA PHE A 35 -3.17 -4.47 5.41
C PHE A 35 -3.09 -3.36 4.38
N ILE A 36 -3.01 -3.72 3.10
CA ILE A 36 -3.03 -2.77 1.99
C ILE A 36 -4.39 -2.08 1.88
N SER A 37 -5.51 -2.79 2.01
CA SER A 37 -6.84 -2.15 1.91
C SER A 37 -7.17 -1.20 3.07
N LYS A 38 -6.43 -1.27 4.17
CA LYS A 38 -6.60 -0.42 5.36
C LYS A 38 -5.75 0.86 5.29
N ARG A 39 -4.83 0.93 4.33
CA ARG A 39 -3.90 2.03 4.10
C ARG A 39 -4.25 2.74 2.81
#